data_AF-A0A143PQE4-F1
#
_entry.id   AF-A0A143PQE4-F1
#
_cell.length_a   1.000
_cell.length_b   1.000
_cell.length_c   1.000
_cell.angle_alpha   90.00
_cell.angle_beta   90.00
_cell.angle_gamma   90.00
#
_symmetry.space_group_name_H-M   'P 1'
#
loop_
_entity.id
_entity.type
_entity.pdbx_description
1 polymer ?
#
loop_
_entity_poly.entity_id
_entity_poly.type
_entity_poly.pdbx_seq_one_letter_code
_entity_poly.pdbx_strand_id
1 'polypeptide(L)'
;MRLTRYLAQTGQARMTRAATLLVIVGAAGLVAGCSETVRTGQASSYLVLERLEGSSGASTGTTFQSVLRSDVLTKGSIFEDNGRVALSIAMKDVTNPTGPSANNLITLNRYRVEYRRTDGRNTPGEDVPYAIEGAMGVTITEQSTSVVFTLVRAQAKLEKPLVTLVGTNGGALIISTIADVTFFGKDQTGRDVTVTGSMSINFADWADAQ
;
A
#
# COMPACT_ATOMS: atom_id res chain seq x y z
N MET A 1 -62.22 -30.29 70.45
CA MET A 1 -62.65 -31.68 70.73
C MET A 1 -61.96 -32.58 69.72
N ARG A 2 -61.36 -33.68 70.21
CA ARG A 2 -60.52 -34.64 69.49
C ARG A 2 -61.14 -35.13 68.17
N LEU A 3 -60.32 -35.37 67.13
CA LEU A 3 -59.96 -36.73 66.68
C LEU A 3 -59.01 -36.72 65.47
N THR A 4 -58.31 -37.84 65.38
CA THR A 4 -57.03 -38.09 64.73
C THR A 4 -57.20 -39.07 63.57
N ARG A 5 -56.22 -39.09 62.65
CA ARG A 5 -55.87 -40.15 61.65
C ARG A 5 -56.68 -40.10 60.33
N TYR A 6 -56.15 -40.40 59.14
CA TYR A 6 -55.18 -41.44 58.76
C TYR A 6 -54.44 -41.06 57.44
N LEU A 7 -53.20 -41.53 57.32
CA LEU A 7 -52.32 -41.46 56.14
C LEU A 7 -52.83 -42.34 54.98
N ALA A 8 -52.57 -41.92 53.74
CA ALA A 8 -52.22 -42.84 52.65
C ALA A 8 -51.42 -42.10 51.55
N GLN A 9 -50.12 -42.43 51.48
CA GLN A 9 -49.25 -42.17 50.33
C GLN A 9 -49.72 -43.00 49.13
N THR A 10 -49.68 -42.44 47.93
CA THR A 10 -49.35 -43.21 46.71
C THR A 10 -48.87 -42.25 45.61
N GLY A 11 -47.77 -42.61 44.95
CA GLY A 11 -47.52 -42.16 43.57
C GLY A 11 -46.44 -41.10 43.34
N GLN A 12 -45.19 -41.37 43.75
CA GLN A 12 -44.06 -40.88 42.97
C GLN A 12 -44.11 -41.52 41.57
N ALA A 13 -43.98 -40.72 40.51
CA ALA A 13 -42.84 -40.79 39.59
C ALA A 13 -43.17 -40.14 38.24
N ARG A 14 -42.13 -39.50 37.68
CA ARG A 14 -41.94 -39.11 36.27
C ARG A 14 -42.41 -37.71 35.87
N MET A 15 -41.77 -36.68 36.42
CA MET A 15 -41.64 -35.39 35.73
C MET A 15 -40.35 -34.68 36.14
N THR A 16 -39.20 -35.23 35.74
CA THR A 16 -37.89 -34.59 35.95
C THR A 16 -36.95 -34.82 34.77
N ARG A 17 -37.37 -34.49 33.53
CA ARG A 17 -36.46 -34.38 32.36
C ARG A 17 -36.93 -33.40 31.27
N ALA A 18 -37.50 -32.25 31.63
CA ALA A 18 -37.90 -31.25 30.62
C ALA A 18 -37.71 -29.79 31.06
N ALA A 19 -36.73 -29.51 31.93
CA ALA A 19 -36.45 -28.16 32.40
C ALA A 19 -34.94 -27.83 32.42
N THR A 20 -34.20 -28.35 31.44
CA THR A 20 -32.77 -28.02 31.24
C THR A 20 -32.50 -27.80 29.76
N LEU A 21 -33.17 -26.81 29.18
CA LEU A 21 -32.93 -26.39 27.79
C LEU A 21 -33.27 -24.91 27.61
N LEU A 22 -32.93 -24.08 28.60
CA LEU A 22 -33.28 -22.64 28.59
C LEU A 22 -32.15 -21.67 28.98
N VAL A 23 -30.88 -22.09 29.10
CA VAL A 23 -29.80 -21.16 29.54
C VAL A 23 -28.48 -21.29 28.78
N ILE A 24 -28.36 -22.11 27.74
CA ILE A 24 -27.13 -22.15 26.92
C ILE A 24 -27.24 -21.15 25.76
N VAL A 25 -26.76 -19.93 26.06
CA VAL A 25 -26.01 -19.04 25.16
C VAL A 25 -26.84 -18.20 24.18
N GLY A 26 -27.70 -17.35 24.75
CA GLY A 26 -28.06 -16.06 24.17
C GLY A 26 -26.93 -15.02 24.35
N ALA A 27 -25.73 -15.29 23.82
CA ALA A 27 -24.56 -14.41 23.93
C ALA A 27 -23.74 -14.32 22.63
N ALA A 28 -24.38 -14.29 21.47
CA ALA A 28 -23.73 -14.08 20.17
C ALA A 28 -24.05 -12.71 19.54
N GLY A 29 -24.46 -11.74 20.35
CA GLY A 29 -25.07 -10.49 19.88
C GLY A 29 -24.26 -9.20 20.04
N LEU A 30 -22.97 -9.24 20.37
CA LEU A 30 -22.15 -8.02 20.53
C LEU A 30 -20.69 -8.24 20.11
N VAL A 31 -20.45 -8.59 18.85
CA VAL A 31 -19.15 -8.23 18.26
C VAL A 31 -19.29 -6.77 17.85
N ALA A 32 -19.05 -5.89 18.81
CA ALA A 32 -18.81 -4.48 18.54
C ALA A 32 -17.58 -4.42 17.63
N GLY A 33 -17.83 -4.34 16.32
CA GLY A 33 -16.87 -3.86 15.35
C GLY A 33 -16.60 -2.40 15.65
N CYS A 34 -15.83 -2.14 16.72
CA CYS A 34 -15.11 -0.89 16.88
C CYS A 34 -14.12 -0.85 15.72
N SER A 35 -14.58 -0.33 14.59
CA SER A 35 -13.80 0.01 13.42
C SER A 35 -12.48 0.58 13.88
N GLU A 36 -11.38 -0.01 13.45
CA GLU A 36 -10.02 0.43 13.79
C GLU A 36 -9.84 1.93 13.51
N THR A 37 -10.56 2.43 12.49
CA THR A 37 -10.76 3.85 12.11
C THR A 37 -11.22 4.79 13.23
N VAL A 38 -11.90 4.29 14.27
CA VAL A 38 -12.33 5.09 15.44
C VAL A 38 -11.28 5.08 16.55
N ARG A 39 -10.47 4.01 16.63
CA ARG A 39 -9.41 3.86 17.66
C ARG A 39 -8.12 4.58 17.23
N THR A 40 -7.81 4.59 15.94
CA THR A 40 -6.75 5.40 15.35
C THR A 40 -7.39 6.61 14.68
N GLY A 41 -7.53 7.72 15.42
CA GLY A 41 -8.08 8.96 14.86
C GLY A 41 -7.41 9.35 13.54
N GLN A 42 -8.12 10.03 12.64
CA GLN A 42 -7.58 10.50 11.37
C GLN A 42 -6.43 11.50 11.57
N ALA A 43 -5.35 11.39 10.80
CA ALA A 43 -4.25 12.36 10.84
C ALA A 43 -4.77 13.77 10.55
N SER A 44 -4.28 14.79 11.27
CA SER A 44 -4.66 16.20 11.07
C SER A 44 -3.94 16.85 9.88
N SER A 45 -2.90 16.22 9.37
CA SER A 45 -2.16 16.58 8.16
C SER A 45 -2.32 15.49 7.09
N TYR A 46 -2.01 15.83 5.84
CA TYR A 46 -1.92 14.91 4.71
C TYR A 46 -0.68 15.21 3.88
N LEU A 47 -0.23 14.21 3.11
CA LEU A 47 0.88 14.37 2.18
C LEU A 47 0.38 15.00 0.88
N VAL A 48 1.12 15.98 0.39
CA VAL A 48 0.98 16.54 -0.95
C VAL A 48 2.09 15.95 -1.81
N LEU A 49 1.70 15.25 -2.87
CA LEU A 49 2.64 14.81 -3.89
C LEU A 49 2.78 15.92 -4.93
N GLU A 50 3.91 16.61 -4.91
CA GLU A 50 4.18 17.75 -5.80
C GLU A 50 4.71 17.28 -7.14
N ARG A 51 5.59 16.26 -7.12
CA ARG A 51 6.22 15.73 -8.33
C ARG A 51 6.65 14.29 -8.14
N LEU A 52 6.51 13.51 -9.20
CA LEU A 52 7.03 12.15 -9.33
C LEU A 52 7.75 12.02 -10.67
N GLU A 53 9.00 11.58 -10.63
CA GLU A 53 9.87 11.44 -11.80
C GLU A 53 10.68 10.15 -11.71
N GLY A 54 11.19 9.68 -12.85
CA GLY A 54 12.10 8.54 -12.95
C GLY A 54 13.38 8.89 -13.68
N SER A 55 14.46 8.21 -13.34
CA SER A 55 15.75 8.27 -14.02
C SER A 55 16.17 6.86 -14.39
N SER A 56 16.60 6.66 -15.62
CA SER A 56 17.15 5.36 -16.00
C SER A 56 18.53 5.16 -15.38
N GLY A 57 18.80 3.98 -14.81
CA GLY A 57 20.13 3.64 -14.30
C GLY A 57 21.15 3.40 -15.42
N ALA A 58 20.70 3.26 -16.66
CA ALA A 58 21.51 3.07 -17.85
C ALA A 58 22.18 4.35 -18.37
N SER A 59 21.66 5.52 -17.97
CA SER A 59 22.08 6.81 -18.52
C SER A 59 23.38 7.31 -17.87
N THR A 60 24.27 7.92 -18.66
CA THR A 60 25.48 8.61 -18.18
C THR A 60 25.12 9.93 -17.52
N GLY A 61 24.53 9.85 -16.32
CA GLY A 61 24.06 10.98 -15.52
C GLY A 61 22.64 10.75 -15.01
N THR A 62 22.38 11.15 -13.77
CA THR A 62 21.06 11.01 -13.14
C THR A 62 20.13 12.13 -13.61
N THR A 63 19.42 11.90 -14.72
CA THR A 63 18.41 12.84 -15.24
C THR A 63 17.02 12.30 -14.94
N PHE A 64 16.28 13.02 -14.10
CA PHE A 64 14.90 12.70 -13.77
C PHE A 64 13.93 13.29 -14.80
N GLN A 65 12.97 12.48 -15.24
CA GLN A 65 11.98 12.81 -16.26
C GLN A 65 10.58 12.37 -15.81
N SER A 66 9.54 13.03 -16.32
CA SER A 66 8.13 12.68 -16.03
C SER A 66 7.68 11.37 -16.69
N VAL A 67 8.36 10.95 -17.75
CA VAL A 67 8.18 9.66 -18.41
C VAL A 67 9.52 8.95 -18.40
N LEU A 68 9.58 7.78 -17.76
CA LEU A 68 10.80 6.99 -17.71
C LEU A 68 10.93 6.14 -18.98
N ARG A 69 12.07 6.25 -19.65
CA ARG A 69 12.52 5.26 -20.65
C ARG A 69 13.42 4.26 -19.94
N SER A 70 12.83 3.15 -19.51
CA SER A 70 13.55 2.10 -18.80
C SER A 70 14.17 1.15 -19.82
N ASP A 71 15.49 1.11 -19.85
CA ASP A 71 16.23 0.17 -20.68
C ASP A 71 16.40 -1.16 -19.98
N VAL A 72 16.00 -2.26 -20.62
CA VAL A 72 16.07 -3.59 -20.00
C VAL A 72 17.51 -4.12 -19.95
N LEU A 73 18.34 -3.75 -20.93
CA LEU A 73 19.73 -4.18 -21.03
C LEU A 73 20.54 -3.07 -21.69
N THR A 74 21.61 -2.64 -21.04
CA THR A 74 22.47 -1.55 -21.56
C THR A 74 23.90 -2.04 -21.61
N LYS A 75 24.49 -2.11 -22.81
CA LYS A 75 25.86 -2.61 -23.05
C LYS A 75 26.12 -3.96 -22.36
N GLY A 76 25.13 -4.85 -22.36
CA GLY A 76 25.20 -6.18 -21.73
C GLY A 76 25.06 -6.19 -20.20
N SER A 77 24.77 -5.05 -19.57
CA SER A 77 24.56 -4.92 -18.13
C SER A 77 23.13 -4.50 -17.80
N ILE A 78 22.67 -4.86 -16.61
CA ILE A 78 21.32 -4.55 -16.13
C ILE A 78 21.44 -3.58 -14.96
N PHE A 79 20.72 -2.46 -15.06
CA PHE A 79 20.69 -1.42 -14.04
C PHE A 79 19.29 -1.28 -13.46
N GLU A 80 19.18 -0.96 -12.17
CA GLU A 80 17.92 -0.50 -11.60
C GLU A 80 17.59 0.91 -12.07
N ASP A 81 16.31 1.26 -12.13
CA ASP A 81 15.89 2.63 -12.42
C ASP A 81 15.34 3.27 -11.14
N ASN A 82 15.76 4.51 -10.89
CA ASN A 82 15.42 5.24 -9.67
C ASN A 82 14.24 6.17 -9.91
N GLY A 83 13.34 6.24 -8.95
CA GLY A 83 12.29 7.24 -8.85
C GLY A 83 12.71 8.38 -7.93
N ARG A 84 12.19 9.58 -8.17
CA ARG A 84 12.26 10.72 -7.27
C ARG A 84 10.87 11.28 -7.04
N VAL A 85 10.53 11.45 -5.78
CA VAL A 85 9.30 12.11 -5.36
C VAL A 85 9.62 13.40 -4.60
N ALA A 86 8.86 14.45 -4.87
CA ALA A 86 8.84 15.66 -4.05
C ALA A 86 7.53 15.67 -3.26
N LEU A 87 7.65 15.73 -1.93
CA LEU A 87 6.53 15.67 -1.01
C LEU A 87 6.59 16.84 -0.04
N SER A 88 5.44 17.37 0.31
CA SER A 88 5.25 18.28 1.45
C SER A 88 4.03 17.84 2.25
N ILE A 89 3.82 18.45 3.41
CA ILE A 89 2.59 18.26 4.20
C ILE A 89 1.70 19.49 4.11
N ALA A 90 0.39 19.25 4.17
CA ALA A 90 -0.60 20.29 4.37
C ALA A 90 -1.57 19.90 5.51
N MET A 91 -2.13 20.90 6.17
CA MET A 91 -3.13 20.70 7.23
C MET A 91 -4.50 20.46 6.63
N LYS A 92 -5.29 19.55 7.22
CA LYS A 92 -6.70 19.35 6.83
C LYS A 92 -7.57 20.53 7.27
N ASP A 93 -7.26 21.13 8.40
CA ASP A 93 -7.89 22.36 8.86
C ASP A 93 -7.19 23.57 8.24
N VAL A 94 -7.89 24.22 7.31
CA VAL A 94 -7.42 25.41 6.58
C VAL A 94 -7.68 26.72 7.34
N THR A 95 -8.40 26.66 8.45
CA THR A 95 -8.74 27.86 9.26
C THR A 95 -7.69 28.18 10.30
N ASN A 96 -6.75 27.27 10.55
CA ASN A 96 -5.64 27.47 11.48
C ASN A 96 -4.45 28.15 10.77
N PRO A 97 -4.13 29.42 11.08
CA PRO A 97 -3.09 30.17 10.39
C PRO A 97 -1.67 29.79 10.84
N THR A 98 -1.49 28.97 11.88
CA THR A 98 -0.16 28.71 12.48
C THR A 98 0.65 27.61 11.79
N GLY A 99 0.14 27.03 10.71
CA GLY A 99 0.82 25.97 9.96
C GLY A 99 0.95 24.65 10.74
N PRO A 100 1.64 23.65 10.17
CA PRO A 100 1.86 22.37 10.84
C PRO A 100 2.77 22.50 12.07
N SER A 101 2.41 21.81 13.16
CA SER A 101 3.27 21.62 14.32
C SER A 101 4.15 20.37 14.20
N ALA A 102 5.07 20.16 15.15
CA ALA A 102 5.88 18.93 15.22
C ALA A 102 5.02 17.65 15.23
N ASN A 103 3.82 17.69 15.83
CA ASN A 103 2.91 16.54 15.87
C ASN A 103 2.35 16.17 14.48
N ASN A 104 2.40 17.11 13.52
CA ASN A 104 1.82 16.95 12.20
C ASN A 104 2.83 16.47 11.15
N LEU A 105 4.12 16.41 11.48
CA LEU A 105 5.15 15.91 10.58
C LEU A 105 4.93 14.42 10.32
N ILE A 106 5.20 13.99 9.09
CA ILE A 106 4.90 12.61 8.65
C ILE A 106 6.20 11.89 8.35
N THR A 107 6.43 10.77 9.01
CA THR A 107 7.56 9.88 8.71
C THR A 107 7.10 8.74 7.82
N LEU A 108 7.64 8.69 6.60
CA LEU A 108 7.43 7.58 5.68
C LEU A 108 8.28 6.38 6.10
N ASN A 109 7.70 5.19 6.00
CA ASN A 109 8.34 3.93 6.40
C ASN A 109 8.50 2.93 5.24
N ARG A 110 7.66 3.02 4.21
CA ARG A 110 7.75 2.17 3.01
C ARG A 110 7.08 2.81 1.81
N TYR A 111 7.42 2.31 0.63
CA TYR A 111 6.69 2.52 -0.61
C TYR A 111 6.33 1.20 -1.27
N ARG A 112 5.35 1.25 -2.15
CA ARG A 112 4.96 0.18 -3.07
C ARG A 112 4.85 0.73 -4.47
N VAL A 113 5.40 0.03 -5.44
CA VAL A 113 5.23 0.31 -6.87
C VAL A 113 4.42 -0.81 -7.49
N GLU A 114 3.31 -0.47 -8.13
CA GLU A 114 2.50 -1.39 -8.91
C GLU A 114 2.48 -0.92 -10.36
N TYR A 115 2.41 -1.86 -11.30
CA TYR A 115 2.44 -1.56 -12.72
C TYR A 115 1.12 -1.96 -13.36
N ARG A 116 0.62 -1.12 -14.25
CA ARG A 116 -0.56 -1.42 -15.07
C ARG A 116 -0.42 -0.89 -16.49
N ARG A 117 -1.10 -1.51 -17.43
CA ARG A 117 -1.32 -1.06 -18.80
C ARG A 117 -2.75 -0.56 -18.95
N THR A 118 -2.92 0.35 -19.89
CA THR A 118 -4.22 0.96 -20.23
C THR A 118 -5.06 0.11 -21.18
N ASP A 119 -4.46 -0.91 -21.81
CA ASP A 119 -5.12 -1.82 -22.77
C ASP A 119 -5.84 -3.01 -22.09
N GLY A 120 -5.91 -3.01 -20.75
CA GLY A 120 -6.61 -4.01 -19.95
C GLY A 120 -5.80 -5.28 -19.65
N ARG A 121 -4.64 -5.48 -20.30
CA ARG A 121 -3.71 -6.57 -20.03
C ARG A 121 -2.84 -6.23 -18.83
N ASN A 122 -3.06 -6.87 -17.68
CA ASN A 122 -2.48 -6.44 -16.40
C ASN A 122 -2.00 -7.59 -15.51
N THR A 123 -1.81 -8.79 -16.05
CA THR A 123 -1.35 -9.93 -15.26
C THR A 123 0.13 -9.74 -14.87
N PRO A 124 0.47 -9.66 -13.57
CA PRO A 124 1.86 -9.51 -13.15
C PRO A 124 2.70 -10.74 -13.52
N GLY A 125 3.92 -10.51 -14.03
CA GLY A 125 4.81 -11.56 -14.53
C GLY A 125 4.50 -12.04 -15.95
N GLU A 126 3.45 -11.51 -16.59
CA GLU A 126 3.06 -11.85 -17.96
C GLU A 126 2.88 -10.60 -18.83
N ASP A 127 2.07 -9.64 -18.38
CA ASP A 127 1.80 -8.39 -19.12
C ASP A 127 2.58 -7.20 -18.57
N VAL A 128 2.82 -7.20 -17.26
CA VAL A 128 3.51 -6.16 -16.49
C VAL A 128 4.46 -6.77 -15.47
N PRO A 129 5.49 -6.05 -15.01
CA PRO A 129 6.37 -6.54 -13.95
C PRO A 129 5.63 -6.80 -12.63
N TYR A 130 6.20 -7.65 -11.77
CA TYR A 130 5.70 -7.80 -10.40
C TYR A 130 5.83 -6.49 -9.61
N ALA A 131 4.86 -6.24 -8.74
CA ALA A 131 4.92 -5.14 -7.79
C ALA A 131 6.15 -5.27 -6.88
N ILE A 132 6.69 -4.13 -6.48
CA ILE A 132 7.83 -4.07 -5.57
C ILE A 132 7.46 -3.23 -4.34
N GLU A 133 8.03 -3.59 -3.20
CA GLU A 133 7.99 -2.78 -1.99
C GLU A 133 9.41 -2.51 -1.52
N GLY A 134 9.62 -1.33 -0.93
CA GLY A 134 10.90 -0.96 -0.35
C GLY A 134 10.69 -0.16 0.93
N ALA A 135 11.64 -0.29 1.85
CA ALA A 135 11.69 0.51 3.06
C ALA A 135 12.15 1.94 2.73
N MET A 136 11.68 2.89 3.53
CA MET A 136 12.22 4.25 3.55
C MET A 136 12.16 4.81 4.96
N GLY A 137 12.95 5.86 5.22
CA GLY A 137 12.98 6.53 6.52
C GLY A 137 13.20 8.01 6.32
N VAL A 138 12.12 8.74 6.06
CA VAL A 138 12.17 10.18 5.80
C VAL A 138 11.00 10.88 6.46
N THR A 139 11.29 11.98 7.15
CA THR A 139 10.27 12.84 7.74
C THR A 139 9.99 13.99 6.80
N ILE A 140 8.73 14.12 6.38
CA ILE A 140 8.23 15.16 5.51
C ILE A 140 7.69 16.31 6.37
N THR A 141 8.10 17.53 6.01
CA THR A 141 7.68 18.78 6.64
C THR A 141 6.80 19.60 5.70
N GLU A 142 6.47 20.83 6.08
CA GLU A 142 5.75 21.77 5.20
C GLU A 142 6.58 22.17 3.97
N GLN A 143 7.90 22.07 4.04
CA GLN A 143 8.79 22.32 2.92
C GLN A 143 8.87 21.10 2.01
N SER A 144 8.87 21.35 0.70
CA SER A 144 9.10 20.31 -0.32
C SER A 144 10.38 19.53 -0.02
N THR A 145 10.23 18.25 0.27
CA THR A 145 11.30 17.30 0.54
C THR A 145 11.40 16.32 -0.62
N SER A 146 12.59 16.24 -1.23
CA SER A 146 12.88 15.34 -2.34
C SER A 146 13.46 14.01 -1.83
N VAL A 147 12.88 12.90 -2.25
CA VAL A 147 13.26 11.55 -1.82
C VAL A 147 13.49 10.67 -3.06
N VAL A 148 14.60 9.94 -3.07
CA VAL A 148 14.91 8.96 -4.13
C VAL A 148 14.59 7.56 -3.62
N PHE A 149 14.04 6.73 -4.50
CA PHE A 149 13.68 5.34 -4.22
C PHE A 149 13.87 4.48 -5.47
N THR A 150 13.92 3.15 -5.34
CA THR A 150 14.00 2.26 -6.50
C THR A 150 12.64 2.17 -7.18
N LEU A 151 12.52 2.63 -8.42
CA LEU A 151 11.28 2.55 -9.18
C LEU A 151 11.16 1.21 -9.91
N VAL A 152 12.24 0.75 -10.54
CA VAL A 152 12.33 -0.54 -11.22
C VAL A 152 13.57 -1.28 -10.75
N ARG A 153 13.41 -2.47 -10.16
CA ARG A 153 14.55 -3.29 -9.71
C ARG A 153 15.26 -3.93 -10.90
N ALA A 154 16.58 -4.09 -10.80
CA ALA A 154 17.35 -4.87 -11.77
C ALA A 154 16.79 -6.29 -11.96
N GLN A 155 16.34 -6.95 -10.88
CA GLN A 155 15.71 -8.28 -10.96
C GLN A 155 14.46 -8.30 -11.86
N ALA A 156 13.65 -7.24 -11.87
CA ALA A 156 12.44 -7.19 -12.70
C ALA A 156 12.79 -7.25 -14.21
N LYS A 157 13.98 -6.79 -14.59
CA LYS A 157 14.49 -6.82 -15.98
C LYS A 157 14.94 -8.22 -16.40
N LEU A 158 15.18 -9.13 -15.45
CA LEU A 158 15.55 -10.53 -15.68
C LEU A 158 14.35 -11.48 -15.76
N GLU A 159 13.14 -10.98 -15.52
CA GLU A 159 11.92 -11.78 -15.47
C GLU A 159 10.96 -11.36 -16.59
N LYS A 160 9.97 -12.21 -16.87
CA LYS A 160 8.87 -11.81 -17.76
C LYS A 160 8.08 -10.65 -17.12
N PRO A 161 7.53 -9.73 -17.94
CA PRO A 161 7.65 -9.67 -19.39
C PRO A 161 8.95 -9.03 -19.91
N LEU A 162 9.72 -8.35 -19.06
CA LEU A 162 10.79 -7.45 -19.51
C LEU A 162 11.96 -8.18 -20.19
N VAL A 163 12.33 -9.36 -19.72
CA VAL A 163 13.41 -10.16 -20.33
C VAL A 163 13.12 -10.51 -21.79
N THR A 164 11.85 -10.54 -22.20
CA THR A 164 11.45 -10.85 -23.59
C THR A 164 11.70 -9.69 -24.56
N LEU A 165 11.99 -8.49 -24.05
CA LEU A 165 12.30 -7.32 -24.85
C LEU A 165 13.76 -7.30 -25.28
N VAL A 166 14.63 -8.06 -24.63
CA VAL A 166 16.08 -8.13 -24.93
C VAL A 166 16.31 -8.67 -26.35
N GLY A 167 17.18 -8.00 -27.11
CA GLY A 167 17.55 -8.40 -28.47
C GLY A 167 16.55 -7.95 -29.54
N THR A 168 15.63 -7.03 -29.21
CA THR A 168 14.58 -6.55 -30.13
C THR A 168 15.02 -5.38 -31.02
N ASN A 169 16.30 -5.33 -31.42
CA ASN A 169 16.87 -4.33 -32.33
C ASN A 169 16.53 -2.87 -31.96
N GLY A 170 16.85 -2.43 -30.74
CA GLY A 170 16.79 -1.01 -30.36
C GLY A 170 15.39 -0.48 -30.05
N GLY A 171 14.50 -1.33 -29.53
CA GLY A 171 13.18 -0.94 -29.04
C GLY A 171 12.05 -1.12 -30.05
N ALA A 172 12.18 -2.09 -30.97
CA ALA A 172 11.09 -2.43 -31.89
C ALA A 172 9.85 -2.99 -31.16
N LEU A 173 10.03 -3.50 -29.94
CA LEU A 173 8.96 -3.86 -29.02
C LEU A 173 9.05 -3.00 -27.76
N ILE A 174 7.92 -2.40 -27.39
CA ILE A 174 7.80 -1.51 -26.22
C ILE A 174 6.65 -2.01 -25.35
N ILE A 175 6.90 -2.08 -24.05
CA ILE A 175 5.84 -2.26 -23.04
C ILE A 175 5.66 -0.92 -22.33
N SER A 176 4.56 -0.23 -22.65
CA SER A 176 4.15 1.01 -21.99
C SER A 176 3.27 0.71 -20.79
N THR A 177 3.74 1.08 -19.61
CA THR A 177 3.00 0.93 -18.35
C THR A 177 2.82 2.29 -17.67
N ILE A 178 1.88 2.31 -16.74
CA ILE A 178 1.78 3.30 -15.68
C ILE A 178 2.23 2.61 -14.41
N ALA A 179 3.20 3.22 -13.72
CA ALA A 179 3.59 2.85 -12.38
C ALA A 179 2.80 3.68 -11.38
N ASP A 180 2.00 3.03 -10.56
CA ASP A 180 1.34 3.62 -9.41
C ASP A 180 2.24 3.41 -8.18
N VAL A 181 2.74 4.51 -7.62
CA VAL A 181 3.65 4.53 -6.48
C VAL A 181 2.91 5.02 -5.25
N THR A 182 2.73 4.13 -4.27
CA THR A 182 2.08 4.45 -3.00
C THR A 182 3.11 4.57 -1.90
N PHE A 183 3.11 5.70 -1.21
CA PHE A 183 3.97 6.00 -0.07
C PHE A 183 3.17 5.83 1.22
N PHE A 184 3.74 5.14 2.19
CA PHE A 184 3.11 4.87 3.47
C PHE A 184 3.97 5.45 4.60
N GLY A 185 3.30 6.00 5.60
CA GLY A 185 3.94 6.56 6.77
C GLY A 185 2.99 6.76 7.93
N LYS A 186 3.48 7.41 8.97
CA LYS A 186 2.71 7.83 10.14
C LYS A 186 3.04 9.27 10.50
N ASP A 187 2.05 10.02 11.00
CA ASP A 187 2.34 11.27 11.69
C ASP A 187 3.07 11.03 13.03
N GLN A 188 3.59 12.07 13.67
CA GLN A 188 4.29 11.92 14.96
C GLN A 188 3.36 11.52 16.12
N THR A 189 2.04 11.45 15.89
CA THR A 189 1.06 10.93 16.85
C THR A 189 0.67 9.46 16.56
N GLY A 190 1.32 8.83 15.58
CA GLY A 190 1.15 7.42 15.24
C GLY A 190 0.03 7.10 14.24
N ARG A 191 -0.61 8.12 13.67
CA ARG A 191 -1.73 7.95 12.73
C ARG A 191 -1.22 7.69 11.32
N ASP A 192 -1.83 6.74 10.62
CA ASP A 192 -1.41 6.36 9.28
C ASP A 192 -1.68 7.46 8.26
N VAL A 193 -0.72 7.64 7.34
CA VAL A 193 -0.85 8.50 6.19
C VAL A 193 -0.38 7.76 4.94
N THR A 194 -1.11 7.94 3.84
CA THR A 194 -0.78 7.38 2.55
C THR A 194 -1.00 8.41 1.44
N VAL A 195 -0.19 8.33 0.38
CA VAL A 195 -0.37 9.09 -0.85
C VAL A 195 0.08 8.25 -2.03
N THR A 196 -0.66 8.32 -3.14
CA THR A 196 -0.32 7.62 -4.38
C THR A 196 -0.10 8.63 -5.49
N GLY A 197 1.01 8.48 -6.21
CA GLY A 197 1.28 9.16 -7.47
C GLY A 197 1.44 8.15 -8.60
N SER A 198 1.26 8.60 -9.83
CA SER A 198 1.42 7.75 -11.00
C SER A 198 2.37 8.39 -12.01
N MET A 199 3.17 7.58 -12.69
CA MET A 199 3.98 8.05 -13.82
C MET A 199 4.06 7.00 -14.92
N SER A 200 4.32 7.44 -16.15
CA SER A 200 4.48 6.54 -17.29
C SER A 200 5.89 5.97 -17.34
N ILE A 201 5.99 4.68 -17.65
CA ILE A 201 7.25 3.98 -17.88
C ILE A 201 7.14 3.24 -19.21
N ASN A 202 8.12 3.43 -20.09
CA ASN A 202 8.26 2.69 -21.33
C ASN A 202 9.48 1.78 -21.20
N PHE A 203 9.22 0.48 -21.12
CA PHE A 203 10.24 -0.55 -21.14
C PHE A 203 10.56 -0.96 -22.57
N ALA A 204 11.83 -0.99 -22.92
CA ALA A 204 12.33 -1.53 -24.18
C ALA A 204 13.81 -1.91 -24.03
N ASP A 205 14.35 -2.62 -25.01
CA ASP A 205 15.79 -2.76 -25.23
C ASP A 205 16.24 -1.56 -26.09
N TRP A 206 16.42 -0.41 -25.43
CA TRP A 206 16.68 0.85 -26.12
C TRP A 206 18.06 0.81 -26.79
N ALA A 207 18.22 1.61 -27.85
CA ALA A 207 19.53 1.71 -28.49
C ALA A 207 20.57 2.28 -27.49
N ASP A 208 21.63 1.50 -27.26
CA ASP A 208 22.78 1.92 -26.47
C ASP A 208 23.43 3.17 -27.06
N ALA A 209 23.66 4.19 -26.24
CA ALA A 209 24.48 5.32 -26.64
C ALA A 209 25.89 4.84 -27.01
N GLN A 210 26.38 5.25 -28.19
CA GLN A 210 27.74 4.98 -28.66
C GLN A 210 28.77 5.46 -27.63
#